data_AF-A0A328P8E8-F1
#
_entry.id   AF-A0A328P8E8-F1
#
_cell.length_a   1.000
_cell.length_b   1.000
_cell.length_c   1.000
_cell.angle_alpha   90.00
_cell.angle_beta   90.00
_cell.angle_gamma   90.00
#
_symmetry.space_group_name_H-M   'P 1'
#
loop_
_entity.id
_entity.type
_entity.pdbx_description
1 polymer ?
#
loop_
_entity_poly.entity_id
_entity_poly.type
_entity_poly.pdbx_seq_one_letter_code
_entity_poly.pdbx_strand_id
1 'polypeptide(L)'
;MESIKLLFYFILGGIVVSLTTYFGSENKGVLAAFIAMFPSVTVLTLSMIYLETGIRPVLSYIRGLLLLTPAWILYLICLVYIAPRHGFWPALASGVVLYLVFAGLIVFGF
;
A
#
# COMPACT_ATOMS: atom_id res chain seq x y z
N MET A 1 12.44 2.93 -24.85
CA MET A 1 12.02 1.72 -24.11
C MET A 1 11.60 2.05 -22.68
N GLU A 2 12.33 2.93 -21.99
CA GLU A 2 12.01 3.39 -20.63
C GLU A 2 10.67 4.13 -20.50
N SER A 3 10.32 5.01 -21.45
CA SER A 3 9.04 5.74 -21.45
C SER A 3 7.81 4.82 -21.55
N ILE A 4 7.92 3.70 -22.27
CA ILE A 4 6.83 2.72 -22.41
C ILE A 4 6.61 1.97 -21.09
N LYS A 5 7.70 1.64 -20.38
CA LYS A 5 7.67 1.02 -19.05
C LYS A 5 6.98 1.92 -18.03
N LEU A 6 7.33 3.21 -18.01
CA LEU A 6 6.71 4.21 -17.13
C LEU A 6 5.22 4.43 -17.46
N LEU A 7 4.87 4.51 -18.75
CA LEU A 7 3.48 4.61 -19.19
C LEU A 7 2.65 3.39 -18.73
N PHE A 8 3.22 2.19 -18.83
CA PHE A 8 2.56 0.98 -18.34
C PHE A 8 2.29 1.02 -16.83
N TYR A 9 3.25 1.47 -16.01
CA TYR A 9 3.05 1.62 -14.57
C TYR A 9 1.99 2.65 -14.23
N PHE A 10 1.97 3.76 -14.97
CA PHE A 10 0.94 4.78 -14.81
C PHE A 10 -0.46 4.24 -15.12
N ILE A 11 -0.63 3.54 -16.25
CA ILE A 11 -1.90 2.93 -16.64
C ILE A 11 -2.35 1.90 -15.59
N LEU A 12 -1.44 1.02 -15.16
CA LEU A 12 -1.74 -0.01 -14.18
C LEU A 12 -2.20 0.61 -12.85
N GLY A 13 -1.48 1.61 -12.35
CA GLY A 13 -1.87 2.33 -11.13
C GLY A 13 -3.22 3.05 -11.30
N GLY A 14 -3.43 3.72 -12.43
CA GLY A 14 -4.68 4.40 -12.77
C GLY A 14 -5.89 3.46 -12.81
N ILE A 15 -5.74 2.25 -13.37
CA ILE A 15 -6.79 1.22 -13.38
C ILE A 15 -7.13 0.77 -11.96
N VAL A 16 -6.12 0.46 -11.13
CA VAL A 16 -6.34 0.02 -9.74
C VAL A 16 -7.09 1.10 -8.95
N VAL A 17 -6.65 2.35 -9.02
CA VAL A 17 -7.29 3.47 -8.31
C VAL A 17 -8.72 3.71 -8.82
N SER A 18 -8.93 3.69 -10.14
CA SER A 18 -10.24 3.92 -10.76
C SER A 18 -11.24 2.84 -10.36
N LEU A 19 -10.86 1.57 -10.47
CA LEU A 19 -11.73 0.44 -10.10
C LEU A 19 -12.00 0.40 -8.59
N THR A 20 -10.98 0.63 -7.76
CA THR A 20 -11.14 0.71 -6.30
C THR A 20 -12.15 1.80 -5.93
N THR A 21 -12.02 2.98 -6.55
CA THR A 21 -12.92 4.12 -6.29
C THR A 21 -14.35 3.80 -6.75
N TYR A 22 -14.51 3.26 -7.97
CA TYR A 22 -15.81 2.89 -8.53
C TYR A 22 -16.55 1.85 -7.67
N PHE A 23 -15.89 0.75 -7.31
CA PHE A 23 -16.53 -0.27 -6.48
C PHE A 23 -16.67 0.19 -5.02
N GLY A 24 -15.79 1.07 -4.54
CA GLY A 24 -15.91 1.70 -3.23
C GLY A 24 -17.13 2.60 -3.10
N SER A 25 -17.43 3.40 -4.14
CA SER A 25 -18.62 4.27 -4.16
C SER A 25 -19.93 3.49 -4.26
N GLU A 26 -19.90 2.28 -4.81
CA GLU A 26 -21.06 1.36 -4.91
C GLU A 26 -21.30 0.55 -3.62
N ASN A 27 -20.73 0.95 -2.48
CA ASN A 27 -20.76 0.21 -1.20
C ASN A 27 -20.19 -1.22 -1.26
N LYS A 28 -19.44 -1.58 -2.30
CA LYS A 28 -18.78 -2.89 -2.44
C LYS A 28 -17.38 -2.86 -1.80
N GLY A 29 -17.34 -2.52 -0.51
CA GLY A 29 -16.09 -2.25 0.22
C GLY A 29 -15.06 -3.38 0.18
N VAL A 30 -15.47 -4.64 0.32
CA VAL A 30 -14.56 -5.80 0.26
C VAL A 30 -13.96 -5.98 -1.14
N LEU A 31 -14.77 -5.79 -2.20
CA LEU A 31 -14.28 -5.87 -3.58
C LEU A 31 -13.31 -4.73 -3.89
N ALA A 32 -13.62 -3.51 -3.46
CA ALA A 32 -12.73 -2.37 -3.59
C ALA A 32 -11.39 -2.62 -2.87
N ALA A 33 -11.44 -3.13 -1.63
CA ALA A 33 -10.25 -3.49 -0.86
C ALA A 33 -9.42 -4.60 -1.55
N PHE A 34 -10.07 -5.63 -2.09
CA PHE A 34 -9.40 -6.69 -2.86
C PHE A 34 -8.65 -6.12 -4.07
N ILE A 35 -9.27 -5.22 -4.83
CA ILE A 35 -8.65 -4.58 -5.99
C ILE A 35 -7.47 -3.70 -5.56
N ALA A 36 -7.64 -2.90 -4.50
CA ALA A 36 -6.58 -2.05 -3.97
C ALA A 36 -5.38 -2.85 -3.42
N MET A 37 -5.65 -4.02 -2.84
CA MET A 37 -4.63 -4.92 -2.29
C MET A 37 -4.07 -5.91 -3.31
N PHE A 38 -4.55 -5.88 -4.57
CA PHE A 38 -4.00 -6.73 -5.62
C PHE A 38 -2.49 -6.46 -5.76
N PRO A 39 -1.61 -7.47 -5.60
CA PRO A 39 -0.18 -7.28 -5.39
C PRO A 39 0.57 -6.96 -6.69
N SER A 40 -0.01 -6.16 -7.58
CA SER A 40 0.54 -5.80 -8.88
C SER A 40 1.92 -5.14 -8.77
N VAL A 41 2.06 -4.10 -7.93
CA VAL A 41 3.33 -3.43 -7.67
C VAL A 41 4.33 -4.41 -7.08
N THR A 42 3.92 -5.17 -6.05
CA THR A 42 4.80 -6.14 -5.40
C THR A 42 5.30 -7.20 -6.36
N VAL A 43 4.45 -7.81 -7.18
CA VAL A 43 4.84 -8.80 -8.19
C VAL A 43 5.89 -8.21 -9.14
N LEU A 44 5.63 -7.02 -9.68
CA LEU A 44 6.57 -6.35 -10.59
C LEU A 44 7.91 -6.06 -9.91
N THR A 45 7.89 -5.50 -8.71
CA THR A 45 9.10 -5.17 -7.94
C THR A 45 9.90 -6.43 -7.59
N LEU A 46 9.25 -7.49 -7.10
CA LEU A 46 9.91 -8.76 -6.78
C LEU A 46 10.55 -9.38 -8.03
N SER A 47 9.85 -9.37 -9.17
CA SER A 47 10.40 -9.87 -10.43
C SER A 47 11.63 -9.06 -10.87
N MET A 48 11.60 -7.73 -10.78
CA MET A 48 12.75 -6.90 -11.16
C MET A 48 13.95 -7.12 -10.24
N ILE A 49 13.73 -7.10 -8.93
CA ILE A 49 14.79 -7.36 -7.95
C ILE A 49 15.39 -8.74 -8.19
N TYR A 50 14.56 -9.76 -8.44
CA TYR A 50 15.03 -11.12 -8.70
C TYR A 50 15.89 -11.19 -9.97
N LEU A 51 15.43 -10.59 -11.07
CA LEU A 51 16.13 -10.61 -12.35
C LEU A 51 17.48 -9.86 -12.28
N GLU A 52 17.59 -8.82 -11.46
CA GLU A 52 18.81 -8.00 -11.34
C GLU A 52 19.79 -8.51 -10.27
N THR A 53 19.28 -9.06 -9.16
CA THR A 53 20.07 -9.27 -7.93
C THR A 53 19.89 -10.66 -7.29
N GLY A 54 19.02 -11.51 -7.84
CA GLY A 54 18.75 -12.85 -7.33
C GLY A 54 17.87 -12.88 -6.08
N ILE A 55 17.80 -14.04 -5.41
CA ILE A 55 16.80 -14.31 -4.36
C ILE A 55 17.07 -13.61 -3.02
N ARG A 56 18.32 -13.29 -2.68
CA ARG A 56 18.65 -12.73 -1.35
C ARG A 56 18.02 -11.35 -1.12
N PRO A 57 18.14 -10.37 -2.04
CA PRO A 57 17.50 -9.06 -1.87
C PRO A 57 15.97 -9.13 -1.94
N VAL A 58 15.42 -10.05 -2.74
CA VAL A 58 13.97 -10.33 -2.78
C VAL A 58 13.45 -10.70 -1.40
N LEU A 59 14.10 -11.64 -0.70
CA LEU A 59 13.71 -12.04 0.65
C LEU A 59 13.87 -10.91 1.67
N SER A 60 14.91 -10.08 1.53
CA SER A 60 15.08 -8.90 2.38
C SER A 60 13.93 -7.90 2.21
N TYR A 61 13.52 -7.64 0.96
CA TYR A 61 12.39 -6.78 0.65
C TYR A 61 11.07 -7.33 1.19
N ILE A 62 10.80 -8.63 1.02
CA ILE A 62 9.60 -9.28 1.57
C ILE A 62 9.57 -9.17 3.10
N ARG A 63 10.70 -9.39 3.79
CA ARG A 63 10.78 -9.20 5.25
C ARG A 63 10.46 -7.76 5.64
N GLY A 64 10.96 -6.77 4.89
CA GLY A 64 10.61 -5.36 5.10
C GLY A 64 9.11 -5.10 4.95
N LEU A 65 8.46 -5.66 3.92
CA LEU A 65 7.01 -5.57 3.75
C LEU A 65 6.25 -6.17 4.95
N LEU A 66 6.65 -7.36 5.40
CA LEU A 66 6.05 -8.02 6.56
C LEU A 66 6.22 -7.20 7.83
N LEU A 67 7.40 -6.62 8.05
CA LEU A 67 7.72 -5.78 9.20
C LEU A 67 6.90 -4.49 9.23
N LEU A 68 6.61 -3.90 8.06
CA LEU A 68 5.82 -2.67 7.94
C LEU A 68 4.30 -2.92 7.94
N THR A 69 3.87 -4.16 7.71
CA THR A 69 2.44 -4.53 7.68
C THR A 69 1.70 -4.17 8.98
N PRO A 70 2.23 -4.41 10.20
CA PRO A 70 1.61 -3.97 11.44
C PRO A 70 1.34 -2.46 11.51
N ALA A 71 2.27 -1.61 11.05
CA ALA A 71 2.08 -0.16 11.02
C ALA A 71 0.93 0.24 10.07
N TRP A 72 0.80 -0.46 8.94
CA TRP A 72 -0.33 -0.28 8.02
C TRP A 72 -1.66 -0.74 8.61
N ILE A 73 -1.68 -1.85 9.35
CA ILE A 73 -2.89 -2.31 10.07
C ILE A 73 -3.31 -1.26 11.12
N LEU A 74 -2.37 -0.69 11.88
CA LEU A 74 -2.65 0.38 12.84
C LEU A 74 -3.27 1.62 12.16
N TYR A 75 -2.78 2.00 10.98
CA TYR A 75 -3.38 3.05 10.15
C TYR A 75 -4.85 2.78 9.82
N LEU A 76 -5.18 1.56 9.38
CA LEU A 76 -6.56 1.20 9.08
C LEU A 76 -7.46 1.20 10.32
N ILE A 77 -6.96 0.66 11.44
CA ILE A 77 -7.66 0.68 12.73
C ILE A 77 -7.97 2.12 13.12
N CYS A 78 -7.00 3.02 13.00
CA CYS A 78 -7.18 4.44 13.27
C CYS A 78 -8.35 5.05 12.47
N LEU A 79 -8.42 4.78 11.17
CA LEU A 79 -9.51 5.23 10.31
C LEU A 79 -10.87 4.69 10.75
N VAL A 80 -10.97 3.40 11.05
CA VAL A 80 -12.23 2.76 11.48
C VAL A 80 -12.78 3.38 12.76
N TYR A 81 -11.92 3.73 13.73
CA TYR A 81 -12.36 4.26 15.02
C TYR A 81 -12.52 5.78 15.06
N ILE A 82 -11.69 6.54 14.35
CA ILE A 82 -11.69 8.01 14.40
C ILE A 82 -12.69 8.60 13.40
N ALA A 83 -12.82 8.02 12.20
CA ALA A 83 -13.66 8.60 11.14
C ALA A 83 -15.14 8.77 11.56
N PRO A 84 -15.78 7.81 12.26
CA PRO A 84 -17.16 7.97 12.71
C PRO A 84 -17.36 9.07 13.77
N ARG A 85 -16.29 9.47 14.49
CA ARG A 85 -16.36 10.39 15.64
C ARG A 85 -15.90 11.80 15.30
N HIS A 86 -14.87 11.93 14.48
CA HIS A 86 -14.21 13.21 14.17
C HIS A 86 -14.27 13.56 12.67
N GLY A 87 -14.94 12.75 11.86
CA GLY A 87 -15.00 12.91 10.41
C GLY A 87 -13.79 12.33 9.68
N PHE A 88 -13.89 12.28 8.34
CA PHE A 88 -12.91 11.59 7.49
C PHE A 88 -11.53 12.26 7.48
N TRP A 89 -11.46 13.57 7.27
CA TRP A 89 -10.18 14.27 7.09
C TRP A 89 -9.28 14.23 8.34
N PRO A 90 -9.78 14.46 9.56
CA PRO A 90 -8.96 14.31 10.76
C PRO A 90 -8.49 12.87 10.97
N ALA A 91 -9.35 11.87 10.69
CA ALA A 91 -8.98 10.46 10.79
C ALA A 91 -7.89 10.05 9.79
N LEU A 92 -7.95 10.58 8.56
CA LEU A 92 -6.93 10.37 7.55
C LEU A 92 -5.59 10.97 7.99
N ALA A 93 -5.59 12.23 8.44
CA ALA A 93 -4.38 12.90 8.91
C ALA A 93 -3.74 12.16 10.11
N SER A 94 -4.54 11.81 11.13
CA SER A 94 -4.05 11.07 12.29
C SER A 94 -3.52 9.69 11.92
N GLY A 95 -4.20 8.99 11.00
CA GLY A 95 -3.74 7.69 10.50
C GLY A 95 -2.39 7.79 9.81
N VAL A 96 -2.20 8.78 8.93
CA VAL A 96 -0.93 8.98 8.21
C VAL A 96 0.20 9.28 9.20
N VAL A 97 -0.04 10.16 10.18
CA VAL A 97 0.94 10.45 11.24
C VAL A 97 1.27 9.18 12.02
N LEU A 98 0.26 8.39 12.41
CA LEU A 98 0.46 7.13 13.12
C LEU A 98 1.31 6.15 12.30
N TYR A 99 1.01 5.98 11.02
CA TYR A 99 1.80 5.15 10.12
C TYR A 99 3.26 5.60 10.08
N LEU A 100 3.51 6.89 9.84
CA LEU A 100 4.87 7.43 9.72
C LEU A 100 5.68 7.28 11.01
N VAL A 101 5.07 7.48 12.17
CA VAL A 101 5.74 7.29 13.46
C VAL A 101 6.12 5.83 13.67
N PHE A 102 5.18 4.89 13.52
CA PHE A 102 5.45 3.47 13.73
C PHE A 102 6.39 2.88 12.66
N ALA A 103 6.16 3.21 11.39
CA ALA A 103 7.06 2.81 10.31
C ALA A 103 8.46 3.41 10.51
N GLY A 104 8.57 4.67 10.93
CA GLY A 104 9.84 5.32 11.24
C GLY A 104 10.59 4.62 12.38
N LEU A 105 9.91 4.29 13.48
CA LEU A 105 10.51 3.50 14.57
C LEU A 105 11.04 2.15 14.09
N ILE A 106 10.32 1.50 13.17
CA ILE A 106 10.73 0.23 12.58
C ILE A 106 11.93 0.40 11.65
N VAL A 107 11.94 1.43 10.79
CA VAL A 107 12.98 1.67 9.79
C VAL A 107 14.29 2.17 10.42
N PHE A 108 14.22 2.95 11.50
CA PHE A 108 15.39 3.54 12.15
C PHE A 108 15.78 2.86 13.47
N GLY A 109 14.92 2.00 14.01
CA GLY A 109 15.16 1.25 15.25
C GLY A 109 15.76 -0.14 15.05
N PHE A 110 15.83 -0.64 13.81
CA PHE A 110 16.48 -1.88 13.40
C PHE A 110 17.59 -1.58 12.40
#